data_AF-A0A3D3KWS8-F1
#
_entry.id   AF-A0A3D3KWS8-F1
#
_cell.length_a   1.000
_cell.length_b   1.000
_cell.length_c   1.000
_cell.angle_alpha   90.00
_cell.angle_beta   90.00
_cell.angle_gamma   90.00
#
_symmetry.space_group_name_H-M   'P 1'
#
loop_
_entity.id
_entity.type
_entity.pdbx_description
1 polymer ?
#
loop_
_entity_poly.entity_id
_entity_poly.type
_entity_poly.pdbx_seq_one_letter_code
_entity_poly.pdbx_strand_id
1 'polypeptide(L)'
;MVMPLFETASTKDASSAYPLGVSVPRPGSGADYAVQSSANVAVYAPAVENLEIAYRAPGGDWHLQALPNVTHGVHHGIVQHFPYGSVYGFRATSKAEPLPMAVPVLNLDDDGGQPLLLDPYGRAVDQRE
;
A
#
# COMPACT_ATOMS: atom_id res chain seq x y z
N MET A 1 23.18 -17.57 0.83
CA MET A 1 22.59 -16.79 -0.27
C MET A 1 22.21 -15.45 0.31
N VAL A 2 22.94 -14.38 -0.03
CA VAL A 2 22.72 -13.03 0.51
C VAL A 2 21.69 -12.36 -0.37
N MET A 3 20.51 -12.02 0.16
CA MET A 3 19.54 -11.20 -0.55
C MET A 3 20.12 -9.79 -0.74
N PRO A 4 20.10 -9.20 -1.94
CA PRO A 4 20.63 -7.86 -2.15
C PRO A 4 19.68 -6.82 -1.54
N LEU A 5 20.20 -5.96 -0.66
CA LEU A 5 19.50 -4.83 -0.01
C LEU A 5 19.04 -3.73 -1.00
N PHE A 6 19.16 -3.94 -2.31
CA PHE A 6 18.92 -2.92 -3.34
C PHE A 6 17.45 -2.79 -3.78
N GLU A 7 16.61 -3.80 -3.53
CA GLU A 7 15.19 -3.75 -3.91
C GLU A 7 14.39 -2.72 -3.09
N THR A 8 14.76 -2.51 -1.82
CA THR A 8 14.05 -1.62 -0.89
C THR A 8 14.33 -0.14 -1.16
N ALA A 9 15.52 0.20 -1.66
CA ALA A 9 15.86 1.58 -2.02
C ALA A 9 15.12 2.01 -3.30
N SER A 10 14.98 1.10 -4.27
CA SER A 10 14.38 1.42 -5.57
C SER A 10 12.88 1.66 -5.54
N THR A 11 12.13 1.10 -4.58
CA THR A 11 10.67 1.28 -4.48
C THR A 11 10.29 2.58 -3.77
N LYS A 12 11.13 3.10 -2.86
CA LYS A 12 10.94 4.43 -2.26
C LYS A 12 10.98 5.53 -3.31
N ASP A 13 11.94 5.46 -4.24
CA ASP A 13 12.16 6.48 -5.29
C ASP A 13 11.15 6.43 -6.45
N ALA A 14 10.38 5.34 -6.60
CA ALA A 14 9.41 5.18 -7.69
C ALA A 14 8.00 5.67 -7.33
N SER A 15 7.69 5.85 -6.05
CA SER A 15 6.35 6.26 -5.59
C SER A 15 6.13 7.77 -5.73
N SER A 16 4.88 8.18 -5.91
CA SER A 16 4.49 9.58 -6.10
C SER A 16 3.31 9.95 -5.22
N ALA A 17 3.37 11.10 -4.58
CA ALA A 17 2.25 11.69 -3.84
C ALA A 17 1.06 12.11 -4.74
N TYR A 18 1.22 12.08 -6.06
CA TYR A 18 0.18 12.43 -7.01
C TYR A 18 0.14 11.49 -8.23
N PRO A 19 -1.04 11.08 -8.71
CA PRO A 19 -2.38 11.45 -8.21
C PRO A 19 -2.73 10.78 -6.88
N LEU A 20 -3.73 11.32 -6.17
CA LEU A 20 -4.31 10.71 -4.97
C LEU A 20 -5.12 9.45 -5.33
N GLY A 21 -5.22 8.54 -4.36
CA GLY A 21 -5.79 7.21 -4.50
C GLY A 21 -4.82 6.20 -5.12
N VAL A 22 -5.39 5.12 -5.67
CA VAL A 22 -4.65 4.08 -6.38
C VAL A 22 -4.45 4.47 -7.84
N SER A 23 -3.21 4.38 -8.33
CA SER A 23 -2.84 4.73 -9.70
C SER A 23 -1.74 3.83 -10.26
N VAL A 24 -1.58 3.85 -11.59
CA VAL A 24 -0.47 3.17 -12.26
C VAL A 24 0.84 3.84 -11.85
N PRO A 25 1.89 3.09 -11.45
CA PRO A 25 3.20 3.67 -11.14
C PRO A 25 3.75 4.47 -12.33
N ARG A 26 4.43 5.59 -12.07
CA ARG A 26 5.03 6.39 -13.14
C ARG A 26 6.22 5.64 -13.75
N PRO A 27 6.36 5.58 -15.08
CA PRO A 27 7.54 4.99 -15.71
C PRO A 27 8.75 5.89 -15.46
N GLY A 28 9.74 5.39 -14.71
CA GLY A 28 10.93 6.17 -14.37
C GLY A 28 12.06 5.43 -13.63
N SER A 29 11.85 4.18 -13.20
CA SER A 29 12.80 3.46 -12.34
C SER A 29 13.14 2.07 -12.87
N GLY A 30 13.59 1.96 -14.12
CA GLY A 30 14.31 0.78 -14.66
C GLY A 30 13.68 -0.61 -14.53
N ALA A 31 12.46 -0.72 -14.01
CA ALA A 31 11.74 -1.97 -13.82
C ALA A 31 11.00 -2.25 -15.12
N ASP A 32 11.41 -3.34 -15.76
CA ASP A 32 10.71 -3.95 -16.88
C ASP A 32 9.21 -3.95 -16.62
N TYR A 33 8.46 -3.62 -17.67
CA TYR A 33 7.03 -3.41 -17.65
C TYR A 33 6.22 -4.71 -17.45
N ALA A 34 6.52 -5.50 -16.42
CA ALA A 34 5.58 -6.44 -15.81
C ALA A 34 4.51 -5.65 -15.02
N VAL A 35 3.92 -4.64 -15.65
CA VAL A 35 2.93 -3.69 -15.13
C VAL A 35 1.54 -4.32 -15.18
N GLN A 36 1.32 -5.36 -14.39
CA GLN A 36 -0.04 -5.83 -14.11
C GLN A 36 -0.31 -6.09 -12.62
N SER A 37 0.73 -6.04 -11.78
CA SER A 37 0.60 -6.39 -10.37
C SER A 37 1.19 -5.36 -9.41
N SER A 38 1.48 -4.12 -9.83
CA SER A 38 1.97 -3.08 -8.92
C SER A 38 1.20 -1.77 -9.07
N ALA A 39 0.94 -1.08 -7.98
CA ALA A 39 0.27 0.23 -7.99
C ALA A 39 0.98 1.26 -7.13
N ASN A 40 0.86 2.52 -7.52
CA ASN A 40 1.15 3.66 -6.66
C ASN A 40 -0.08 3.97 -5.82
N VAL A 41 0.09 4.00 -4.51
CA VAL A 41 -0.95 4.38 -3.54
C VAL A 41 -0.55 5.71 -2.94
N ALA A 42 -1.47 6.68 -2.91
CA ALA A 42 -1.25 8.00 -2.31
C ALA A 42 -2.50 8.50 -1.57
N VAL A 43 -2.39 8.80 -0.29
CA VAL A 43 -3.53 9.20 0.56
C VAL A 43 -3.17 10.43 1.38
N TYR A 44 -4.00 11.47 1.32
CA TYR A 44 -3.84 12.65 2.16
C TYR A 44 -4.34 12.38 3.58
N ALA A 45 -3.42 12.36 4.55
CA ALA A 45 -3.73 12.08 5.96
C ALA A 45 -2.70 12.77 6.89
N PRO A 46 -2.60 14.11 6.90
CA PRO A 46 -1.51 14.84 7.57
C PRO A 46 -1.44 14.69 9.09
N ALA A 47 -2.53 14.25 9.73
CA ALA A 47 -2.60 14.01 11.17
C ALA A 47 -2.33 12.55 11.56
N VAL A 48 -2.04 11.68 10.58
CA VAL A 48 -1.68 10.28 10.81
C VAL A 48 -0.17 10.15 10.72
N GLU A 49 0.46 9.54 11.73
CA GLU A 49 1.91 9.40 11.77
C GLU A 49 2.40 8.31 10.81
N ASN A 50 1.80 7.12 10.90
CA ASN A 50 2.08 6.00 9.99
C ASN A 50 0.77 5.44 9.44
N LEU A 51 0.74 5.20 8.13
CA LEU A 51 -0.42 4.65 7.43
C LEU A 51 -0.05 3.33 6.76
N GLU A 52 -0.84 2.30 7.04
CA GLU A 52 -0.72 0.99 6.43
C GLU A 52 -1.87 0.77 5.45
N ILE A 53 -1.58 0.09 4.34
CA ILE A 53 -2.57 -0.47 3.44
C ILE A 53 -2.72 -1.96 3.75
N ALA A 54 -3.96 -2.37 4.03
CA ALA A 54 -4.35 -3.77 4.01
C ALA A 54 -4.99 -4.06 2.65
N TYR A 55 -4.54 -5.10 1.96
CA TYR A 55 -5.03 -5.43 0.63
C TYR A 55 -5.10 -6.92 0.39
N ARG A 56 -5.93 -7.30 -0.57
CA ARG A 56 -6.08 -8.68 -1.04
C ARG A 56 -6.34 -8.71 -2.54
N ALA A 57 -5.47 -9.39 -3.27
CA ALA A 57 -5.69 -9.68 -4.68
C ALA A 57 -6.87 -10.64 -4.88
N PRO A 58 -7.54 -10.65 -6.04
CA PRO A 58 -8.63 -11.59 -6.31
C PRO A 58 -8.23 -13.05 -6.04
N GLY A 59 -8.91 -13.72 -5.11
CA GLY A 59 -8.63 -15.10 -4.71
C GLY A 59 -7.35 -15.31 -3.88
N GLY A 60 -6.63 -14.23 -3.51
CA GLY A 60 -5.44 -14.29 -2.69
C GLY A 60 -5.71 -14.09 -1.19
N ASP A 61 -4.63 -14.07 -0.42
CA ASP A 61 -4.65 -13.78 1.02
C ASP A 61 -4.59 -12.28 1.31
N TRP A 62 -4.94 -11.90 2.54
CA TRP A 62 -4.73 -10.53 3.01
C TRP A 62 -3.25 -10.27 3.27
N HIS A 63 -2.80 -9.10 2.82
CA HIS A 63 -1.48 -8.55 3.05
C HIS A 63 -1.59 -7.19 3.73
N LEU A 64 -0.59 -6.86 4.52
CA LEU A 64 -0.46 -5.56 5.18
C LEU A 64 0.89 -4.95 4.84
N GLN A 65 0.92 -3.69 4.41
CA GLN A 65 2.14 -2.96 4.07
C GLN A 65 2.08 -1.50 4.56
N ALA A 66 3.15 -1.00 5.18
CA ALA A 66 3.28 0.42 5.51
C ALA A 66 3.56 1.26 4.25
N LEU A 67 2.96 2.45 4.15
CA LEU A 67 3.32 3.44 3.13
C LEU A 67 4.60 4.18 3.58
N PRO A 68 5.73 3.99 2.89
CA PRO A 68 7.04 4.35 3.41
C PRO A 68 7.38 5.84 3.31
N ASN A 69 6.64 6.61 2.51
CA ASN A 69 6.96 8.00 2.20
C ASN A 69 5.81 8.93 2.57
N VAL A 70 6.14 10.15 3.00
CA VAL A 70 5.18 11.23 3.25
C VAL A 70 5.67 12.50 2.59
N THR A 71 4.85 13.09 1.72
CA THR A 71 5.14 14.36 1.04
C THR A 71 3.96 15.31 1.23
N HIS A 72 4.19 16.46 1.89
CA HIS A 72 3.15 17.47 2.16
C HIS A 72 1.85 16.90 2.79
N GLY A 73 1.98 15.94 3.72
CA GLY A 73 0.84 15.29 4.37
C GLY A 73 0.18 14.17 3.57
N VAL A 74 0.72 13.81 2.41
CA VAL A 74 0.29 12.65 1.61
C VAL A 74 1.20 11.47 1.89
N HIS A 75 0.64 10.39 2.43
CA HIS A 75 1.33 9.11 2.55
C HIS A 75 1.32 8.41 1.20
N HIS A 76 2.46 7.92 0.72
CA HIS A 76 2.54 7.22 -0.55
C HIS A 76 3.58 6.09 -0.61
N GLY A 77 3.37 5.17 -1.54
CA GLY A 77 4.23 4.00 -1.74
C GLY A 77 3.87 3.19 -2.97
N ILE A 78 4.82 2.38 -3.45
CA ILE A 78 4.53 1.32 -4.42
C ILE A 78 4.12 0.06 -3.67
N VAL A 79 2.94 -0.46 -4.01
CA VAL A 79 2.42 -1.73 -3.50
C VAL A 79 2.55 -2.77 -4.60
N GLN A 80 3.25 -3.86 -4.29
CA GLN A 80 3.43 -5.01 -5.19
C GLN A 80 2.28 -6.00 -5.01
N HIS A 81 2.11 -6.90 -5.96
CA HIS A 81 1.02 -7.90 -6.01
C HIS A 81 -0.39 -7.29 -5.84
N PHE A 82 -0.59 -6.09 -6.38
CA PHE A 82 -1.83 -5.33 -6.29
C PHE A 82 -2.46 -5.10 -7.68
N PRO A 83 -2.98 -6.17 -8.33
CA PRO A 83 -3.62 -6.07 -9.64
C PRO A 83 -5.01 -5.41 -9.56
N TYR A 84 -5.57 -5.07 -10.72
CA TYR A 84 -6.96 -4.64 -10.81
C TYR A 84 -7.92 -5.67 -10.20
N GLY A 85 -8.95 -5.19 -9.50
CA GLY A 85 -9.91 -6.03 -8.77
C GLY A 85 -9.49 -6.37 -7.34
N SER A 86 -8.29 -5.95 -6.91
CA SER A 86 -7.89 -6.06 -5.49
C SER A 86 -8.81 -5.24 -4.60
N VAL A 87 -9.17 -5.80 -3.45
CA VAL A 87 -9.86 -5.07 -2.38
C VAL A 87 -8.83 -4.57 -1.38
N TYR A 88 -9.07 -3.40 -0.81
CA TYR A 88 -8.15 -2.78 0.13
C TYR A 88 -8.84 -1.82 1.10
N GLY A 89 -8.14 -1.49 2.16
CA GLY A 89 -8.46 -0.42 3.09
C GLY A 89 -7.21 0.05 3.83
N PHE A 90 -7.35 1.10 4.61
CA PHE A 90 -6.25 1.71 5.34
C PHE A 90 -6.40 1.53 6.84
N ARG A 91 -5.26 1.49 7.52
CA ARG A 91 -5.18 1.51 8.97
C ARG A 91 -4.14 2.51 9.41
N ALA A 92 -4.52 3.39 10.33
CA ALA A 92 -3.56 4.25 11.01
C ALA A 92 -2.83 3.43 12.09
N THR A 93 -1.51 3.54 12.18
CA THR A 93 -0.74 2.85 13.23
C THR A 93 0.14 3.84 13.97
N SER A 94 0.23 3.66 15.28
CA SER A 94 1.15 4.38 16.17
C SER A 94 2.42 3.57 16.44
N LYS A 95 2.57 2.37 15.86
CA LYS A 95 3.76 1.54 16.04
C LYS A 95 4.93 2.22 15.34
N ALA A 96 5.98 2.49 16.11
CA ALA A 96 7.18 3.23 15.68
C ALA A 96 8.02 2.51 14.61
N GLU A 97 7.78 1.21 14.37
CA GLU A 97 8.51 0.41 13.38
C GLU A 97 7.55 0.03 12.23
N PRO A 98 7.51 0.80 11.14
CA PRO A 98 6.80 0.41 9.94
C PRO A 98 7.43 -0.88 9.39
N LEU A 99 6.63 -1.93 9.22
CA LEU A 99 7.13 -3.18 8.64
C LEU A 99 7.62 -2.89 7.21
N PRO A 100 8.90 -3.17 6.90
CA PRO A 100 9.52 -2.75 5.64
C PRO A 100 9.02 -3.55 4.41
N MET A 101 8.23 -4.61 4.60
CA MET A 101 7.71 -5.48 3.54
C MET A 101 6.26 -5.86 3.82
N ALA A 102 5.50 -6.14 2.75
CA ALA A 102 4.15 -6.66 2.87
C ALA A 102 4.15 -8.04 3.56
N VAL A 103 3.41 -8.20 4.65
CA VAL A 103 3.33 -9.46 5.40
C VAL A 103 1.93 -10.06 5.21
N PRO A 104 1.81 -11.36 4.87
CA PRO A 104 0.52 -12.05 4.92
C PRO A 104 -0.07 -11.99 6.33
N VAL A 105 -1.35 -11.70 6.45
CA VAL A 105 -2.04 -11.64 7.74
C VAL A 105 -3.19 -12.63 7.76
N LEU A 106 -3.20 -13.50 8.78
CA LEU A 106 -4.15 -14.61 8.92
C LEU A 106 -5.55 -14.13 9.31
N ASN A 107 -5.65 -13.11 10.17
CA ASN A 107 -6.92 -12.56 10.64
C ASN A 107 -6.80 -11.03 10.78
N LEU A 108 -7.20 -10.30 9.74
CA LEU A 108 -7.21 -8.83 9.77
C LEU A 108 -8.22 -8.28 10.80
N ASP A 109 -9.29 -9.04 11.06
CA ASP A 109 -10.37 -8.66 11.98
C ASP A 109 -9.99 -8.86 13.48
N ASP A 110 -8.94 -9.64 13.78
CA ASP A 110 -8.49 -9.99 15.14
C ASP A 110 -7.30 -9.13 15.62
N ASP A 111 -6.77 -8.24 14.77
CA ASP A 111 -5.57 -7.43 15.04
C ASP A 111 -5.88 -6.16 15.86
N GLY A 112 -6.62 -6.34 16.97
CA GLY A 112 -6.78 -5.30 18.00
C GLY A 112 -7.89 -4.26 17.78
N GLY A 113 -8.86 -4.52 16.91
CA GLY A 113 -10.15 -3.80 16.90
C GLY A 113 -10.20 -2.44 16.20
N GLN A 114 -9.17 -2.06 15.42
CA GLN A 114 -9.29 -0.88 14.55
C GLN A 114 -9.89 -1.26 13.19
N PRO A 115 -11.06 -0.71 12.82
CA PRO A 115 -11.68 -1.02 11.53
C PRO A 115 -10.82 -0.49 10.39
N LEU A 116 -10.82 -1.20 9.26
CA LEU A 116 -10.27 -0.66 8.02
C LEU A 116 -11.05 0.58 7.59
N LEU A 117 -10.31 1.62 7.24
CA LEU A 117 -10.83 2.85 6.67
C LEU A 117 -10.89 2.73 5.15
N LEU A 118 -11.95 3.28 4.55
CA LEU A 118 -12.06 3.39 3.10
C LEU A 118 -11.12 4.47 2.55
N ASP A 119 -10.64 4.27 1.33
CA ASP A 119 -9.92 5.31 0.59
C ASP A 119 -10.87 6.48 0.24
N PRO A 120 -10.60 7.71 0.69
CA PRO A 120 -11.36 8.88 0.26
C PRO A 120 -11.35 9.11 -1.26
N TYR A 121 -10.35 8.55 -1.96
CA TYR A 121 -10.16 8.64 -3.40
C TYR A 121 -10.44 7.32 -4.12
N GLY A 122 -11.03 6.34 -3.42
CA GLY A 122 -11.44 5.07 -4.00
C GLY A 122 -12.45 5.28 -5.13
N ARG A 123 -12.25 4.56 -6.25
CA ARG A 123 -13.13 4.66 -7.43
C ARG A 123 -14.29 3.66 -7.41
N ALA A 124 -14.28 2.73 -6.46
CA ALA A 124 -15.32 1.74 -6.23
C ALA A 124 -15.24 1.29 -4.76
N VAL A 125 -16.37 0.84 -4.23
CA VAL A 125 -16.48 0.23 -2.90
C VAL A 125 -17.07 -1.16 -3.08
N ASP A 126 -16.40 -2.16 -2.53
CA ASP A 126 -16.91 -3.53 -2.48
C ASP A 126 -17.91 -3.65 -1.31
N GLN A 127 -19.18 -3.80 -1.63
CA GLN A 127 -20.22 -4.10 -0.65
C GLN A 127 -20.50 -5.60 -0.69
N ARG A 128 -20.19 -6.28 0.41
CA ARG A 128 -20.52 -7.69 0.60
C ARG A 128 -21.88 -7.77 1.30
N GLU A 129 -22.78 -8.60 0.77
CA GLU A 129 -24.06 -8.95 1.40
C GLU A 129 -23.90 -9.82 2.65
#